data_AF-A0A9W6C426-F1
#
_entry.id   AF-A0A9W6C426-F1
#
_cell.length_a   1.000
_cell.length_b   1.000
_cell.length_c   1.000
_cell.angle_alpha   90.00
_cell.angle_beta   90.00
_cell.angle_gamma   90.00
#
_symmetry.space_group_name_H-M   'P 1'
#
loop_
_entity.id
_entity.type
_entity.pdbx_description
1 polymer ?
#
loop_
_entity_poly.entity_id
_entity_poly.type
_entity_poly.pdbx_seq_one_letter_code
_entity_poly.pdbx_strand_id
1 'polypeptide(L)'
;MDKRKEANLRVKEKIATALLYLLEQKSISQITITELIQNARMGFEFFGRYGQIVLDLHRFGYGSIILDMLNQFHEEVAGTMPHTSIERYRLYIYIGSLYNTALMWLKNGKRESLEEITELFCFSLRMK
;
A
#
# COMPACT_ATOMS: atom_id res chain seq x y z
N MET A 1 18.56 -20.38 -23.26
CA MET A 1 17.93 -19.80 -22.06
C MET A 1 16.46 -19.57 -22.37
N ASP A 2 15.53 -19.98 -21.50
CA ASP A 2 14.10 -19.88 -21.76
C ASP A 2 13.64 -18.41 -21.67
N LYS A 3 13.23 -17.83 -22.80
CA LYS A 3 12.78 -16.44 -22.91
C LYS A 3 11.64 -16.11 -21.92
N ARG A 4 10.84 -17.11 -21.51
CA ARG A 4 9.81 -16.93 -20.48
C ARG A 4 10.40 -16.77 -19.07
N LYS A 5 11.46 -17.51 -18.74
CA LYS A 5 12.17 -17.36 -17.46
C LYS A 5 12.86 -16.01 -17.37
N GLU A 6 13.49 -15.54 -18.44
CA GLU A 6 14.11 -14.20 -18.47
C GLU A 6 13.08 -13.08 -18.35
N ALA A 7 11.93 -13.21 -19.01
CA ALA A 7 10.84 -12.22 -18.88
C ALA A 7 10.30 -12.18 -17.44
N ASN A 8 10.08 -13.34 -16.82
CA ASN A 8 9.65 -13.41 -15.43
C ASN A 8 10.70 -12.86 -14.46
N LEU A 9 11.99 -13.08 -14.73
CA LEU A 9 13.08 -12.54 -13.91
C LEU A 9 13.17 -11.01 -14.01
N ARG A 10 13.07 -10.45 -15.23
CA ARG A 10 13.02 -8.98 -15.43
C ARG A 10 11.81 -8.34 -14.80
N VAL A 11 10.67 -9.03 -14.81
CA VAL A 11 9.46 -8.58 -14.10
C VAL A 11 9.75 -8.56 -12.59
N LYS A 12 10.32 -9.64 -12.02
CA LYS A 12 10.72 -9.69 -10.61
C LYS A 12 11.75 -8.62 -10.21
N GLU A 13 12.72 -8.31 -11.08
CA GLU A 13 13.69 -7.24 -10.84
C GLU A 13 13.05 -5.87 -10.87
N LYS A 14 12.20 -5.57 -11.87
CA LYS A 14 11.43 -4.31 -11.91
C LYS A 14 10.51 -4.16 -10.69
N ILE A 15 9.93 -5.26 -10.23
CA ILE A 15 9.16 -5.34 -9.00
C ILE A 15 10.04 -4.95 -7.81
N ALA A 16 11.15 -5.65 -7.61
CA ALA A 16 12.08 -5.38 -6.50
C ALA A 16 12.62 -3.95 -6.52
N THR A 17 12.99 -3.40 -7.69
CA THR A 17 13.47 -2.02 -7.81
C THR A 17 12.39 -0.99 -7.54
N ALA A 18 11.18 -1.19 -8.10
CA ALA A 18 10.06 -0.30 -7.82
C ALA A 18 9.76 -0.30 -6.32
N LEU A 19 9.75 -1.48 -5.69
CA LEU A 19 9.51 -1.70 -4.26
C LEU A 19 10.61 -1.13 -3.36
N LEU A 20 11.89 -1.30 -3.69
CA LEU A 20 13.02 -0.70 -2.96
C LEU A 20 12.92 0.82 -2.96
N TYR A 21 12.48 1.42 -4.07
CA TYR A 21 12.22 2.85 -4.17
C TYR A 21 11.04 3.32 -3.32
N LEU A 22 10.13 2.40 -2.91
CA LEU A 22 8.99 2.71 -2.02
C LEU A 22 9.41 2.65 -0.56
N LEU A 23 10.32 1.72 -0.25
CA LEU A 23 10.86 1.49 1.09
C LEU A 23 11.88 2.57 1.50
N GLU A 24 12.39 3.38 0.56
CA GLU A 24 13.31 4.49 0.85
C GLU A 24 12.65 5.74 1.51
N GLN A 25 11.35 5.72 1.83
CA GLN A 25 10.64 6.85 2.46
C GLN A 25 10.23 6.53 3.92
N LYS A 26 10.63 7.42 4.84
CA LYS A 26 10.76 7.22 6.30
C LYS A 26 9.47 6.94 7.10
N SER A 27 9.65 6.04 8.09
CA SER A 27 9.14 5.97 9.48
C SER A 27 7.93 6.83 9.91
N ILE A 28 6.86 6.16 10.33
CA ILE A 28 5.72 6.69 11.09
C ILE A 28 5.65 6.00 12.47
N SER A 29 6.33 6.53 13.47
CA SER A 29 6.11 6.12 14.86
C SER A 29 5.03 6.99 15.49
N GLN A 30 3.97 6.34 16.02
CA GLN A 30 2.86 6.89 16.82
C GLN A 30 1.73 7.59 16.04
N ILE A 31 0.83 6.83 15.40
CA ILE A 31 -0.30 7.39 14.61
C ILE A 31 -1.31 8.16 15.50
N THR A 32 -1.18 9.48 15.59
CA THR A 32 -2.30 10.39 15.88
C THR A 32 -3.26 10.47 14.69
N ILE A 33 -4.47 11.02 14.89
CA ILE A 33 -5.46 11.20 13.81
C ILE A 33 -4.89 12.02 12.64
N THR A 34 -4.01 12.98 12.93
CA THR A 34 -3.33 13.79 11.91
C THR A 34 -2.34 12.96 11.10
N GLU A 35 -1.56 12.10 11.77
CA GLU A 35 -0.65 11.16 11.09
C GLU A 35 -1.43 10.13 10.27
N LEU A 36 -2.60 9.66 10.72
CA LEU A 36 -3.43 8.75 9.94
C LEU A 36 -3.83 9.36 8.59
N ILE A 37 -4.27 10.63 8.61
CA ILE A 37 -4.63 11.36 7.39
C ILE A 37 -3.43 11.54 6.48
N GLN A 38 -2.30 11.96 7.04
CA GLN A 38 -1.06 12.14 6.29
C GLN A 38 -0.59 10.83 5.66
N ASN A 39 -0.65 9.72 6.39
CA ASN A 39 -0.25 8.40 5.91
C ASN A 39 -1.17 7.89 4.81
N ALA A 40 -2.49 8.07 4.97
CA ALA A 40 -3.45 7.72 3.93
C ALA A 40 -3.17 8.52 2.65
N ARG A 41 -2.95 9.83 2.76
CA ARG A 41 -2.61 10.70 1.63
C ARG A 41 -1.31 10.23 0.95
N MET A 42 -0.25 9.98 1.71
CA MET A 42 1.03 9.48 1.18
C MET A 42 0.84 8.14 0.46
N GLY A 43 0.03 7.24 1.02
CA GLY A 43 -0.34 5.98 0.38
C GLY A 43 -1.04 6.21 -0.96
N PHE A 44 -2.09 7.02 -1.00
CA PHE A 44 -2.80 7.33 -2.24
C PHE A 44 -1.93 8.07 -3.27
N GLU A 45 -1.04 8.97 -2.82
CA GLU A 45 -0.08 9.63 -3.72
C GLU A 45 0.89 8.60 -4.34
N PHE A 46 1.40 7.69 -3.52
CA PHE A 46 2.23 6.58 -3.97
C PHE A 46 1.50 5.74 -5.03
N PHE A 47 0.29 5.26 -4.73
CA PHE A 47 -0.51 4.50 -5.70
C PHE A 47 -0.83 5.33 -6.93
N GLY A 48 -1.11 6.63 -6.78
CA GLY A 48 -1.35 7.55 -7.88
C GLY A 48 -0.17 7.63 -8.84
N ARG A 49 1.04 7.78 -8.30
CA ARG A 49 2.30 7.92 -9.05
C ARG A 49 2.72 6.62 -9.74
N TYR A 50 2.61 5.48 -9.05
CA TYR A 50 3.09 4.18 -9.54
C TYR A 50 1.96 3.24 -9.99
N GLY A 51 0.77 3.79 -10.22
CA GLY A 51 -0.45 3.02 -10.41
C GLY A 51 -0.41 2.00 -11.55
N GLN A 52 0.29 2.29 -12.65
CA GLN A 52 0.42 1.33 -13.75
C GLN A 52 1.16 0.06 -13.31
N ILE A 53 2.24 0.20 -12.52
CA ILE A 53 3.01 -0.93 -11.99
C ILE A 53 2.12 -1.75 -11.05
N VAL A 54 1.38 -1.08 -10.17
CA VAL A 54 0.45 -1.74 -9.23
C VAL A 54 -0.65 -2.50 -9.97
N LEU A 55 -1.22 -1.92 -11.03
CA LEU A 55 -2.23 -2.55 -11.86
C LEU A 55 -1.69 -3.76 -12.61
N ASP A 56 -0.50 -3.63 -13.21
CA ASP A 56 0.16 -4.73 -13.92
C ASP A 56 0.45 -5.88 -12.95
N LEU A 57 0.99 -5.58 -11.77
CA LEU A 57 1.27 -6.58 -10.74
C LEU A 57 0.03 -7.31 -10.28
N HIS A 58 -1.02 -6.57 -9.96
CA HIS A 58 -2.30 -7.16 -9.59
C HIS A 58 -2.84 -8.05 -10.73
N ARG A 59 -2.78 -7.58 -11.99
CA ARG A 59 -3.24 -8.33 -13.17
C ARG A 59 -2.47 -9.63 -13.37
N PHE A 60 -1.18 -9.66 -13.06
CA PHE A 60 -0.34 -10.86 -13.12
C PHE A 60 -0.49 -11.79 -11.90
N GLY A 61 -1.40 -11.48 -10.96
CA GLY A 61 -1.65 -12.31 -9.77
C GLY A 61 -0.69 -12.04 -8.60
N TYR A 62 0.12 -10.97 -8.67
CA TYR A 62 1.05 -10.59 -7.61
C TYR A 62 0.46 -9.60 -6.59
N GLY A 63 -0.87 -9.45 -6.54
CA GLY A 63 -1.53 -8.53 -5.62
C GLY A 63 -1.26 -8.84 -4.14
N SER A 64 -1.20 -10.13 -3.77
CA SER A 64 -0.88 -10.54 -2.40
C SER A 64 0.53 -10.13 -1.96
N ILE A 65 1.51 -10.16 -2.88
CA ILE A 65 2.88 -9.73 -2.60
C ILE A 65 2.90 -8.25 -2.22
N ILE A 66 2.15 -7.41 -2.93
CA ILE A 66 2.05 -5.97 -2.60
C ILE A 66 1.46 -5.79 -1.20
N LEU A 67 0.38 -6.52 -0.89
CA LEU A 67 -0.27 -6.44 0.41
C LEU A 67 0.65 -6.91 1.55
N ASP A 68 1.34 -8.04 1.38
CA ASP A 68 2.29 -8.57 2.36
C ASP A 68 3.44 -7.60 2.64
N MET A 69 3.93 -6.92 1.60
CA MET A 69 4.97 -5.91 1.75
C MET A 69 4.49 -4.65 2.47
N LEU A 70 3.26 -4.19 2.16
CA LEU A 70 2.67 -3.08 2.90
C LEU A 70 2.47 -3.44 4.37
N ASN A 71 2.05 -4.67 4.66
CA ASN A 71 1.94 -5.18 6.02
C ASN A 71 3.30 -5.17 6.74
N GLN A 72 4.35 -5.73 6.13
CA GLN A 72 5.69 -5.76 6.71
C GLN A 72 6.26 -4.36 6.97
N PHE A 73 6.16 -3.46 6.00
CA PHE A 73 6.63 -2.07 6.17
C PHE A 73 5.95 -1.40 7.36
N HIS A 74 4.63 -1.54 7.47
CA HIS A 74 3.88 -0.94 8.57
C HIS A 74 4.13 -1.64 9.91
N GLU A 75 4.40 -2.94 9.94
CA GLU A 75 4.80 -3.67 11.15
C GLU A 75 6.15 -3.16 11.68
N GLU A 76 7.15 -3.03 10.80
CA GLU A 76 8.47 -2.48 11.14
C GLU A 76 8.37 -1.06 11.68
N VAL A 77 7.45 -0.28 11.11
CA VAL A 77 7.23 1.13 11.45
C VAL A 77 6.38 1.29 12.73
N ALA A 78 5.38 0.44 12.95
CA ALA A 78 4.50 0.48 14.14
C ALA A 78 5.21 0.02 15.43
N GLY A 79 6.40 -0.58 15.32
CA GLY A 79 7.29 -0.87 16.45
C GLY A 79 6.90 -2.13 17.24
N THR A 80 7.07 -2.08 18.56
CA THR A 80 7.07 -3.28 19.45
C THR A 80 5.69 -3.73 19.92
N MET A 81 4.62 -3.55 19.12
CA MET A 81 3.29 -4.00 19.51
C MET A 81 3.32 -5.53 19.77
N PRO A 82 2.89 -6.02 20.96
CA PRO A 82 2.95 -7.44 21.26
C PRO A 82 2.17 -8.26 20.23
N HIS A 83 2.79 -9.34 19.70
CA HIS A 83 2.13 -10.24 18.73
C HIS A 83 0.81 -10.84 19.26
N THR A 84 0.65 -10.90 20.58
CA THR A 84 -0.56 -11.38 21.27
C THR A 84 -1.67 -10.35 21.38
N SER A 85 -1.40 -9.07 21.08
CA SER A 85 -2.41 -8.00 21.13
C SER A 85 -3.39 -8.11 19.97
N ILE A 86 -4.68 -8.10 20.27
CA ILE A 86 -5.75 -8.03 19.27
C ILE A 86 -5.71 -6.72 18.47
N GLU A 87 -5.17 -5.65 19.06
CA GLU A 87 -5.09 -4.32 18.44
C GLU A 87 -4.21 -4.30 17.19
N ARG A 88 -3.30 -5.27 17.02
CA ARG A 88 -2.47 -5.39 15.82
C ARG A 88 -3.30 -5.54 14.55
N TYR A 89 -4.51 -6.10 14.65
CA TYR A 89 -5.39 -6.25 13.50
C TYR A 89 -5.93 -4.92 13.00
N ARG A 90 -5.89 -3.82 13.78
CA ARG A 90 -6.20 -2.49 13.26
C ARG A 90 -5.25 -2.07 12.14
N LEU A 91 -3.98 -2.45 12.26
CA LEU A 91 -2.97 -2.21 11.23
C LEU A 91 -3.36 -2.91 9.91
N TYR A 92 -3.66 -4.21 9.97
CA TYR A 92 -4.07 -4.97 8.79
C TYR A 92 -5.41 -4.49 8.21
N ILE A 93 -6.36 -4.07 9.05
CA ILE A 93 -7.63 -3.47 8.60
C ILE A 93 -7.35 -2.16 7.84
N TYR A 94 -6.48 -1.31 8.37
CA TYR A 94 -6.08 -0.07 7.72
C TYR A 94 -5.38 -0.34 6.38
N ILE A 95 -4.38 -1.22 6.35
CA ILE A 95 -3.61 -1.51 5.14
C ILE A 95 -4.46 -2.19 4.08
N GLY A 96 -5.27 -3.18 4.48
CA GLY A 96 -6.18 -3.87 3.57
C GLY A 96 -7.20 -2.93 2.94
N SER A 97 -7.79 -2.03 3.75
CA SER A 97 -8.72 -1.03 3.24
C SER A 97 -8.03 0.00 2.34
N LEU A 98 -6.84 0.49 2.71
CA LEU A 98 -6.05 1.42 1.89
C LEU A 98 -5.70 0.81 0.54
N TYR A 99 -5.09 -0.38 0.53
CA TYR A 99 -4.68 -1.08 -0.68
C TYR A 99 -5.86 -1.35 -1.61
N ASN A 100 -6.96 -1.90 -1.08
CA ASN A 100 -8.14 -2.19 -1.89
C ASN A 100 -8.77 -0.92 -2.47
N THR A 101 -8.89 0.13 -1.67
CA THR A 101 -9.44 1.42 -2.12
C THR A 101 -8.58 2.02 -3.22
N ALA A 102 -7.26 2.07 -3.02
CA ALA A 102 -6.33 2.59 -4.01
C ALA A 102 -6.35 1.75 -5.30
N LEU A 103 -6.40 0.42 -5.20
CA LEU A 103 -6.50 -0.47 -6.35
C LEU A 103 -7.77 -0.21 -7.17
N MET A 104 -8.92 -0.01 -6.51
CA MET A 104 -10.18 0.28 -7.22
C MET A 104 -10.17 1.68 -7.83
N TRP A 105 -9.65 2.68 -7.11
CA TRP A 105 -9.43 4.03 -7.64
C TRP A 105 -8.56 4.00 -8.90
N LEU A 106 -7.47 3.22 -8.89
CA LEU A 106 -6.61 3.01 -10.05
C LEU A 106 -7.32 2.30 -11.21
N LYS A 107 -8.03 1.19 -10.94
CA LYS A 107 -8.78 0.43 -11.97
C LYS A 107 -9.85 1.28 -12.66
N ASN A 108 -10.43 2.22 -11.93
CA ASN A 108 -11.46 3.13 -12.45
C ASN A 108 -10.88 4.36 -13.17
N GLY A 109 -9.56 4.46 -13.27
CA GLY A 109 -8.87 5.53 -13.99
C GLY A 109 -8.54 6.75 -13.15
N LYS A 110 -8.50 6.63 -11.81
CA LYS A 110 -8.21 7.72 -10.87
C LYS A 110 -9.10 8.94 -11.10
N ARG A 111 -10.41 8.74 -11.10
CA ARG A 111 -11.39 9.79 -11.46
C ARG A 111 -11.47 10.87 -10.40
N GLU A 112 -11.48 10.43 -9.14
CA GLU A 112 -11.50 11.30 -7.97
C GLU A 112 -10.10 11.88 -7.72
N SER A 113 -10.05 13.12 -7.23
CA SER A 113 -8.81 13.77 -6.82
C SER A 113 -8.17 13.06 -5.61
N LEU A 114 -6.89 13.34 -5.39
CA LEU A 114 -6.15 12.82 -4.23
C LEU A 114 -6.80 13.27 -2.92
N GLU A 115 -7.29 14.50 -2.87
CA GLU A 115 -8.00 15.09 -1.74
C GLU A 115 -9.29 14.33 -1.46
N GLU A 116 -10.17 14.20 -2.46
CA GLU A 116 -11.48 13.53 -2.32
C GLU A 116 -11.34 12.08 -1.83
N ILE A 117 -10.45 11.30 -2.44
CA ILE A 117 -10.27 9.89 -2.07
C ILE A 117 -9.66 9.74 -0.66
N THR A 118 -8.74 10.63 -0.29
CA THR A 118 -8.11 10.63 1.04
C THR A 118 -9.12 10.99 2.11
N GLU A 119 -9.92 12.05 1.90
CA GLU A 119 -10.95 12.49 2.85
C GLU A 119 -12.02 11.42 3.05
N LEU A 120 -12.52 10.82 1.95
CA LEU A 120 -13.49 9.73 2.01
C LEU A 120 -12.95 8.54 2.81
N PHE A 121 -11.71 8.13 2.52
CA PHE A 121 -11.06 7.03 3.23
C PHE A 121 -10.91 7.32 4.72
N CYS A 122 -10.41 8.50 5.09
CA CYS A 122 -10.24 8.88 6.49
C CYS A 122 -11.58 8.99 7.23
N PHE A 123 -12.62 9.51 6.57
CA PHE A 123 -13.98 9.55 7.13
C PHE A 123 -14.50 8.14 7.44
N SER A 124 -14.30 7.19 6.51
CA SER A 124 -14.74 5.80 6.68
C SER A 124 -14.08 5.08 7.87
N LEU A 125 -12.84 5.46 8.22
CA LEU A 125 -12.10 4.90 9.36
C LEU A 125 -12.53 5.50 10.71
N ARG A 126 -13.17 6.68 10.71
CA ARG A 126 -13.67 7.35 11.93
C ARG A 126 -15.06 6.90 12.36
N MET A 127 -15.77 6.11 11.54
CA MET A 127 -17.12 5.64 11.83
C MET A 127 -17.18 4.41 12.77
N LYS A 128 -16.16 4.21 13.62
CA LYS A 128 -16.15 3.14 14.64
C LYS A 128 -15.66 3.65 15.98
#